data_AF-A0A2M8RVP7-F1
#
_entry.id   AF-A0A2M8RVP7-F1
#
_cell.length_a   1.000
_cell.length_b   1.000
_cell.length_c   1.000
_cell.angle_alpha   90.00
_cell.angle_beta   90.00
_cell.angle_gamma   90.00
#
_symmetry.space_group_name_H-M   'P 1'
#
loop_
_entity.id
_entity.type
_entity.pdbx_description
1 polymer ?
#
loop_
_entity_poly.entity_id
_entity_poly.type
_entity_poly.pdbx_seq_one_letter_code
_entity_poly.pdbx_strand_id
1 'polypeptide(L)'
;MISNAKPLVMLFIGTVLSTSYAADPFDKTQRQIAPAVQVAAQQENAPNNVAADCHSSAPALAPDTPFAQLNIVGAITEKDNTRILLMDPQQSLIIANQGDLVGQEKIKIDRITLNNLSIIRWTQDTTCRHFESVTIKF
;
A
#
# COMPACT_ATOMS: atom_id res chain seq x y z
N MET A 1 -1.69 80.96 -20.11
CA MET A 1 -0.92 80.65 -18.89
C MET A 1 -0.41 79.22 -19.01
N ILE A 2 0.91 79.08 -18.90
CA ILE A 2 1.69 77.84 -19.09
C ILE A 2 1.76 77.08 -17.77
N SER A 3 1.56 75.75 -17.79
CA SER A 3 2.01 74.78 -16.76
C SER A 3 1.55 73.37 -17.19
N ASN A 4 2.29 72.26 -17.14
CA ASN A 4 3.70 71.95 -16.89
C ASN A 4 3.94 70.48 -17.31
N ALA A 5 5.17 70.17 -17.74
CA ALA A 5 5.92 68.90 -17.65
C ALA A 5 5.34 67.56 -18.19
N LYS A 6 6.05 66.97 -19.18
CA LYS A 6 6.30 65.51 -19.35
C LYS A 6 7.62 65.17 -18.58
N PRO A 7 8.07 63.91 -18.35
CA PRO A 7 7.70 62.59 -18.91
C PRO A 7 7.72 61.43 -17.86
N LEU A 8 7.82 60.18 -18.33
CA LEU A 8 8.53 59.02 -17.70
C LEU A 8 7.66 57.79 -17.36
N VAL A 9 7.60 56.87 -18.33
CA VAL A 9 7.90 55.42 -18.25
C VAL A 9 8.03 54.81 -16.84
N MET A 10 7.23 53.77 -16.54
CA MET A 10 7.76 52.43 -16.23
C MET A 10 6.66 51.36 -16.28
N LEU A 11 6.80 50.49 -17.28
CA LEU A 11 6.15 49.20 -17.45
C LEU A 11 6.65 48.26 -16.33
N PHE A 12 5.84 48.02 -15.29
CA PHE A 12 6.13 46.98 -14.32
C PHE A 12 5.81 45.61 -14.91
N ILE A 13 6.80 45.01 -15.59
CA ILE A 13 6.82 43.57 -15.88
C ILE A 13 7.08 42.86 -14.54
N GLY A 14 6.00 42.42 -13.89
CA GLY A 14 6.07 41.56 -12.72
C GLY A 14 6.26 40.10 -13.13
N THR A 15 7.49 39.70 -13.45
CA THR A 15 7.83 38.27 -13.53
C THR A 15 8.03 37.74 -12.12
N VAL A 16 7.01 37.07 -11.60
CA VAL A 16 7.10 36.30 -10.36
C VAL A 16 7.95 35.06 -10.63
N LEU A 17 9.18 35.05 -10.13
CA LEU A 17 10.06 33.88 -10.12
C LEU A 17 9.52 32.88 -9.09
N SER A 18 8.68 31.93 -9.52
CA SER A 18 8.36 30.75 -8.71
C SER A 18 9.56 29.79 -8.75
N THR A 19 10.41 29.85 -7.74
CA THR A 19 11.43 28.82 -7.49
C THR A 19 10.74 27.58 -6.92
N SER A 20 10.52 26.58 -7.77
CA SER A 20 10.20 25.23 -7.32
C SER A 20 11.48 24.61 -6.74
N TYR A 21 11.63 24.65 -5.42
CA TYR A 21 12.62 23.83 -4.74
C TYR A 21 12.21 22.37 -4.90
N ALA A 22 12.97 21.64 -5.73
CA ALA A 22 12.88 20.19 -5.79
C ALA A 22 13.39 19.65 -4.46
N ALA A 23 12.48 19.47 -3.50
CA ALA A 23 12.77 18.66 -2.33
C ALA A 23 12.99 17.22 -2.81
N ASP A 24 14.14 16.64 -2.47
CA ASP A 24 14.42 15.25 -2.76
C ASP A 24 13.36 14.38 -2.05
N PRO A 25 12.51 13.64 -2.79
CA PRO A 25 11.45 12.83 -2.18
C PRO A 25 12.00 11.67 -1.33
N PHE A 26 13.32 11.42 -1.36
CA PHE A 26 14.01 10.45 -0.53
C PHE A 26 14.85 11.09 0.59
N ASP A 27 14.76 12.41 0.79
CA ASP A 27 15.47 13.10 1.87
C ASP A 27 14.99 12.60 3.23
N LYS A 28 15.88 11.87 3.90
CA LYS A 28 15.61 11.24 5.20
C LYS A 28 15.34 12.27 6.30
N THR A 29 15.77 13.53 6.12
CA THR A 29 15.57 14.60 7.10
C THR A 29 14.14 15.12 7.15
N GLN A 30 13.32 14.82 6.14
CA GLN A 30 11.93 15.30 6.02
C GLN A 30 10.87 14.30 6.51
N ARG A 31 11.28 13.15 7.09
CA ARG A 31 10.33 12.24 7.76
C ARG A 31 9.82 12.86 9.05
N GLN A 32 8.80 13.69 8.95
CA GLN A 32 7.90 13.92 10.07
C GLN A 32 7.11 12.63 10.29
N ILE A 33 7.33 11.99 11.43
CA ILE A 33 6.59 10.82 11.89
C ILE A 33 5.15 11.28 12.09
N ALA A 34 4.28 10.99 11.11
CA ALA A 34 2.85 11.17 11.27
C ALA A 34 2.36 10.23 12.39
N PRO A 35 1.56 10.71 13.36
CA PRO A 35 0.99 9.86 14.38
C PRO A 35 0.05 8.84 13.72
N ALA A 36 0.11 7.60 14.20
CA ALA A 36 -0.66 6.46 13.71
C ALA A 36 -2.14 6.82 13.56
N VAL A 37 -2.63 6.77 12.32
CA VAL A 37 -4.06 6.87 12.01
C VAL A 37 -4.72 5.63 12.61
N GLN A 38 -5.59 5.88 13.58
CA GLN A 38 -6.39 4.87 14.26
C GLN A 38 -7.37 4.25 13.25
N VAL A 39 -7.20 2.95 12.98
CA VAL A 39 -8.10 2.17 12.14
C VAL A 39 -9.37 1.91 12.96
N ALA A 40 -10.44 2.64 12.64
CA ALA A 40 -11.76 2.41 13.20
C ALA A 40 -12.33 1.11 12.61
N ALA A 41 -12.63 0.15 13.48
CA ALA A 41 -13.32 -1.08 13.14
C ALA A 41 -14.76 -0.77 12.69
N GLN A 42 -15.13 -1.21 11.49
CA GLN A 42 -16.53 -1.35 11.09
C GLN A 42 -16.74 -2.76 10.54
N GLN A 43 -17.34 -3.61 11.38
CA GLN A 43 -17.99 -4.85 10.96
C GLN A 43 -19.31 -4.47 10.27
N GLU A 44 -19.60 -5.05 9.11
CA GLU A 44 -20.74 -5.97 8.93
C GLU A 44 -20.94 -6.40 7.46
N ASN A 45 -21.09 -7.72 7.32
CA ASN A 45 -21.90 -8.45 6.33
C ASN A 45 -21.48 -8.42 4.84
N ALA A 46 -20.75 -9.44 4.41
CA ALA A 46 -20.69 -9.90 3.02
C ALA A 46 -20.65 -11.45 2.95
N PRO A 47 -21.17 -12.07 1.88
CA PRO A 47 -21.77 -13.41 1.91
C PRO A 47 -20.76 -14.57 1.93
N ASN A 48 -21.18 -15.64 2.60
CA ASN A 48 -20.48 -16.89 2.81
C ASN A 48 -19.99 -17.56 1.51
N ASN A 49 -18.71 -17.41 1.19
CA ASN A 49 -17.94 -18.48 0.54
C ASN A 49 -17.11 -19.14 1.63
N VAL A 50 -17.61 -20.27 2.15
CA VAL A 50 -16.98 -21.03 3.22
C VAL A 50 -15.73 -21.72 2.66
N ALA A 51 -14.65 -20.98 2.53
CA ALA A 51 -13.32 -21.56 2.66
C ALA A 51 -13.22 -22.10 4.09
N ALA A 52 -12.73 -23.33 4.26
CA ALA A 52 -12.56 -23.94 5.56
C ALA A 52 -11.85 -22.96 6.51
N ASP A 53 -12.45 -22.74 7.69
CA ASP A 53 -12.14 -21.65 8.61
C ASP A 53 -10.84 -21.91 9.40
N CYS A 54 -9.76 -22.18 8.68
CA CYS A 54 -8.55 -22.76 9.23
C CYS A 54 -7.75 -21.83 10.15
N HIS A 55 -8.07 -20.53 10.16
CA HIS A 55 -7.48 -19.55 11.08
C HIS A 55 -8.48 -18.41 11.37
N SER A 56 -9.73 -18.77 11.71
CA SER A 56 -10.86 -17.85 11.96
C SER A 56 -10.55 -16.65 12.87
N SER A 57 -9.72 -16.83 13.90
CA SER A 57 -9.48 -15.81 14.91
C SER A 57 -8.33 -14.85 14.60
N ALA A 58 -7.47 -15.16 13.63
CA ALA A 58 -6.34 -14.31 13.31
C ALA A 58 -6.77 -13.15 12.40
N PRO A 59 -6.29 -11.91 12.67
CA PRO A 59 -6.56 -10.77 11.80
C PRO A 59 -5.82 -10.96 10.47
N ALA A 60 -6.47 -10.54 9.38
CA ALA A 60 -5.88 -10.51 8.05
C ALA A 60 -5.72 -9.06 7.58
N LEU A 61 -4.72 -8.83 6.75
CA LEU A 61 -4.53 -7.58 6.01
C LEU A 61 -5.54 -7.53 4.86
N ALA A 62 -6.19 -6.38 4.66
CA ALA A 62 -7.28 -6.21 3.69
C ALA A 62 -8.38 -7.29 3.80
N PRO A 63 -9.02 -7.44 4.98
CA PRO A 63 -9.98 -8.52 5.23
C PRO A 63 -11.24 -8.42 4.36
N ASP A 64 -11.55 -7.23 3.83
CA ASP A 64 -12.70 -6.98 2.97
C ASP A 64 -12.38 -7.09 1.47
N THR A 65 -11.12 -7.38 1.12
CA THR A 65 -10.66 -7.48 -0.27
C THR A 65 -10.25 -8.91 -0.60
N PRO A 66 -10.86 -9.57 -1.60
CA PRO A 66 -10.40 -10.87 -2.07
C PRO A 66 -8.94 -10.80 -2.52
N PHE A 67 -8.13 -11.80 -2.20
CA PHE A 67 -6.71 -11.81 -2.57
C PHE A 67 -6.50 -11.67 -4.09
N ALA A 68 -7.41 -12.24 -4.89
CA ALA A 68 -7.37 -12.13 -6.35
C ALA A 68 -7.54 -10.69 -6.88
N GLN A 69 -8.04 -9.77 -6.07
CA GLN A 69 -8.18 -8.35 -6.40
C GLN A 69 -7.00 -7.50 -5.90
N LEU A 70 -6.10 -8.09 -5.10
CA LEU A 70 -4.88 -7.43 -4.66
C LEU A 70 -3.82 -7.55 -5.76
N ASN A 71 -3.28 -6.42 -6.19
CA ASN A 71 -2.18 -6.39 -7.14
C ASN A 71 -0.85 -6.47 -6.40
N ILE A 72 0.02 -7.38 -6.82
CA ILE A 72 1.40 -7.40 -6.35
C ILE A 72 2.16 -6.29 -7.07
N VAL A 73 2.59 -5.27 -6.32
CA VAL A 73 3.35 -4.14 -6.84
C VAL A 73 4.84 -4.45 -6.90
N GLY A 74 5.32 -5.27 -5.95
CA GLY A 74 6.71 -5.68 -5.89
C GLY A 74 7.10 -6.18 -4.51
N ALA A 75 8.40 -6.32 -4.28
CA ALA A 75 8.96 -6.63 -2.98
C ALA A 75 10.08 -5.64 -2.62
N ILE A 76 10.23 -5.37 -1.34
CA ILE A 76 11.32 -4.57 -0.79
C ILE A 76 12.13 -5.41 0.17
N THR A 77 13.44 -5.26 0.16
CA THR A 77 14.35 -5.94 1.09
C THR A 77 15.13 -4.90 1.87
N GLU A 78 15.05 -4.97 3.19
CA GLU A 78 15.91 -4.22 4.10
C GLU A 78 16.76 -5.21 4.91
N LYS A 79 18.06 -5.22 4.63
CA LYS A 79 18.99 -6.25 5.14
C LYS A 79 18.51 -7.64 4.71
N ASP A 80 18.07 -8.47 5.64
CA ASP A 80 17.57 -9.83 5.39
C ASP A 80 16.05 -9.94 5.50
N ASN A 81 15.34 -8.81 5.67
CA ASN A 81 13.89 -8.79 5.78
C ASN A 81 13.25 -8.36 4.46
N THR A 82 12.67 -9.32 3.75
CA THR A 82 11.90 -9.06 2.53
C THR A 82 10.42 -8.93 2.86
N ARG A 83 9.78 -7.88 2.36
CA ARG A 83 8.34 -7.62 2.48
C ARG A 83 7.72 -7.49 1.10
N ILE A 84 6.47 -7.94 0.97
CA ILE A 84 5.69 -7.80 -0.26
C ILE A 84 4.87 -6.52 -0.20
N LEU A 85 4.78 -5.82 -1.32
CA LEU A 85 3.95 -4.66 -1.52
C LEU A 85 2.73 -5.08 -2.35
N LEU A 86 1.56 -4.89 -1.76
CA LEU A 86 0.26 -5.19 -2.36
C LEU A 86 -0.52 -3.90 -2.50
N MET A 87 -1.34 -3.79 -3.54
CA MET A 87 -2.23 -2.66 -3.75
C MET A 87 -3.66 -3.17 -3.86
N ASP A 88 -4.57 -2.58 -3.10
CA ASP A 88 -6.00 -2.86 -3.23
C ASP A 88 -6.62 -2.13 -4.45
N PRO A 89 -7.88 -2.42 -4.81
CA PRO A 89 -8.58 -1.71 -5.88
C PRO A 89 -8.74 -0.20 -5.65
N GLN A 90 -8.65 0.26 -4.41
CA GLN A 90 -8.76 1.66 -3.99
C GLN A 90 -7.41 2.38 -4.01
N GLN A 91 -6.33 1.72 -4.46
CA GLN A 91 -4.95 2.23 -4.49
C GLN A 91 -4.34 2.46 -3.10
N SER A 92 -4.79 1.71 -2.08
CA SER A 92 -4.14 1.66 -0.78
C SER A 92 -2.98 0.66 -0.81
N LEU A 93 -1.79 1.13 -0.42
CA LEU A 93 -0.60 0.30 -0.29
C LEU A 93 -0.65 -0.53 1.00
N ILE A 94 -0.53 -1.84 0.86
CA ILE A 94 -0.46 -2.81 1.95
C ILE A 94 0.94 -3.43 1.94
N ILE A 95 1.60 -3.43 3.09
CA ILE A 95 2.92 -4.05 3.25
C ILE A 95 2.72 -5.31 4.10
N ALA A 96 3.09 -6.46 3.56
CA ALA A 96 2.95 -7.73 4.25
C ALA A 96 4.30 -8.45 4.40
N ASN A 97 4.43 -9.19 5.50
CA ASN A 97 5.60 -9.98 5.86
C ASN A 97 5.31 -11.47 5.65
N GLN A 98 6.37 -12.26 5.70
CA GLN A 98 6.24 -13.71 5.78
C GLN A 98 5.41 -14.09 7.02
N GLY A 99 4.42 -14.96 6.83
CA GLY A 99 3.51 -15.43 7.89
C GLY A 99 2.21 -14.64 8.03
N ASP A 100 2.12 -13.44 7.44
CA ASP A 100 0.90 -12.63 7.49
C ASP A 100 -0.25 -13.30 6.73
N LEU A 101 -1.48 -13.09 7.22
CA LEU A 101 -2.71 -13.47 6.52
C LEU A 101 -3.21 -12.29 5.70
N VAL A 102 -3.56 -12.54 4.45
CA VAL A 102 -3.93 -11.48 3.49
C VAL A 102 -5.22 -11.85 2.76
N GLY A 103 -6.07 -10.83 2.57
CA GLY A 103 -7.32 -10.90 1.85
C GLY A 103 -8.44 -11.53 2.65
N GLN A 104 -9.64 -11.50 2.07
CA GLN A 104 -10.86 -12.07 2.62
C GLN A 104 -10.72 -13.57 2.94
N GLU A 105 -9.96 -14.29 2.13
CA GLU A 105 -9.74 -15.73 2.26
C GLU A 105 -8.66 -16.08 3.30
N LYS A 106 -8.06 -15.07 3.95
CA LYS A 106 -6.98 -15.23 4.94
C LYS A 106 -5.84 -16.10 4.43
N ILE A 107 -5.37 -15.82 3.22
CA ILE A 107 -4.27 -16.55 2.60
C ILE A 107 -2.99 -16.23 3.36
N LYS A 108 -2.26 -17.28 3.78
CA LYS A 108 -1.01 -17.10 4.50
C LYS A 108 0.15 -16.91 3.53
N ILE A 109 0.99 -15.91 3.78
CA ILE A 109 2.26 -15.74 3.06
C ILE A 109 3.27 -16.75 3.60
N ASP A 110 3.79 -17.62 2.73
CA ASP A 110 4.81 -18.62 3.07
C ASP A 110 6.23 -18.10 2.89
N ARG A 111 6.52 -17.49 1.73
CA ARG A 111 7.86 -17.00 1.38
C ARG A 111 7.76 -15.82 0.43
N ILE A 112 8.68 -14.86 0.60
CA ILE A 112 8.79 -13.68 -0.26
C ILE A 112 10.22 -13.61 -0.82
N THR A 113 10.35 -13.44 -2.12
CA THR A 113 11.59 -13.05 -2.80
C THR A 113 11.36 -11.78 -3.61
N LEU A 114 12.41 -11.22 -4.22
CA LEU A 114 12.31 -10.01 -5.03
C LEU A 114 11.41 -10.15 -6.27
N ASN A 115 11.06 -11.37 -6.66
CA ASN A 115 10.40 -11.71 -7.92
C ASN A 115 9.35 -12.84 -7.77
N ASN A 116 9.16 -13.37 -6.56
CA ASN A 116 8.21 -14.43 -6.31
C ASN A 116 7.55 -14.24 -4.94
N LEU A 117 6.27 -14.61 -4.87
CA LEU A 117 5.50 -14.74 -3.65
C LEU A 117 4.97 -16.17 -3.57
N SER A 118 5.29 -16.88 -2.50
CA SER A 118 4.69 -18.18 -2.20
C SER A 118 3.61 -18.01 -1.14
N ILE A 119 2.43 -18.55 -1.39
CA ILE A 119 1.27 -18.50 -0.50
C ILE A 119 0.80 -19.91 -0.15
N ILE A 120 0.22 -20.06 1.04
CA ILE A 120 -0.44 -21.28 1.48
C ILE A 120 -1.94 -21.14 1.25
N ARG A 121 -2.50 -22.02 0.43
CA ARG A 121 -3.94 -22.19 0.27
C ARG A 121 -4.37 -23.48 0.95
N TRP A 122 -5.25 -23.37 1.93
CA TRP A 122 -5.87 -24.53 2.56
C TRP A 122 -6.84 -25.18 1.58
N THR A 123 -6.76 -26.50 1.44
CA THR A 123 -7.77 -27.23 0.67
C THR A 123 -9.07 -27.29 1.48
N GLN A 124 -10.21 -27.55 0.84
CA GLN A 124 -11.55 -27.62 1.45
C GLN A 124 -11.74 -28.77 2.46
N ASP A 125 -10.67 -29.24 3.09
CA ASP A 125 -10.72 -30.21 4.16
C ASP A 125 -10.97 -29.48 5.49
N THR A 126 -12.06 -29.85 6.17
CA THR A 126 -12.43 -29.39 7.52
C THR A 126 -11.34 -29.57 8.58
N THR A 127 -10.31 -30.39 8.29
CA THR A 127 -9.23 -30.66 9.23
C THR A 127 -8.08 -29.67 9.17
N CYS A 128 -8.00 -28.80 8.15
CA CYS A 128 -6.89 -27.84 7.98
C CYS A 128 -5.51 -28.50 8.00
N ARG A 129 -5.42 -29.78 7.63
CA ARG A 129 -4.15 -30.53 7.57
C ARG A 129 -3.54 -30.49 6.18
N HIS A 130 -4.38 -30.31 5.17
CA HIS A 130 -3.98 -30.31 3.78
C HIS A 130 -3.92 -28.88 3.27
N PHE A 131 -2.75 -28.51 2.78
CA PHE A 131 -2.51 -27.22 2.16
C PHE A 131 -1.65 -27.39 0.91
N GLU A 132 -1.82 -26.45 -0.01
CA GLU A 132 -0.98 -26.32 -1.19
C GLU A 132 -0.19 -25.02 -1.09
N SER A 133 1.10 -25.10 -1.44
CA SER A 133 1.93 -23.92 -1.64
C SER A 133 1.88 -23.49 -3.09
N VAL A 134 1.31 -22.33 -3.38
CA VAL A 134 1.23 -21.75 -4.72
C VAL A 134 2.27 -20.65 -4.84
N THR A 135 3.07 -20.67 -5.91
CA THR A 135 4.07 -19.62 -6.18
C THR A 135 3.60 -18.72 -7.32
N ILE A 136 3.60 -17.42 -7.05
CA ILE A 136 3.21 -16.35 -7.97
C ILE A 136 4.48 -15.60 -8.36
N LYS A 137 4.69 -15.42 -9.67
CA LYS A 137 5.76 -14.58 -10.22
C LYS A 137 5.20 -13.21 -10.56
N PHE A 138 5.99 -12.17 -10.34
CA PHE A 138 5.65 -10.78 -10.66
C PHE A 138 6.89 -10.02 -11.14
#